data_AF-A0A9P5YAA4-F1
#
_entry.id   AF-A0A9P5YAA4-F1
#
_cell.length_a   1.000
_cell.length_b   1.000
_cell.length_c   1.000
_cell.angle_alpha   90.00
_cell.angle_beta   90.00
_cell.angle_gamma   90.00
#
_symmetry.space_group_name_H-M   'P 1'
#
loop_
_entity.id
_entity.type
_entity.pdbx_description
1 polymer ?
#
loop_
_entity_poly.entity_id
_entity_poly.type
_entity_poly.pdbx_seq_one_letter_code
_entity_poly.pdbx_strand_id
1 'polypeptide(L)'
;GRDRNWLLAGYTFFLFSLGTIFTGLNINAAVLDFIKDRNFPGGPEAYSTIVQFTPVGITPNVAFILSNWLADALMMWRCKVIWDGNWWILIFPGIMYLGSVSMGIMTLFQSTRPDAHLWLSLDVNFALPYFSISSALNITLTILIIVRLIMHQRSFRLVLGRRSAAQYADIITMLIESSAVYAISSFLFIGPFGGGNSVALVFLPILSQTQVIAPLLIISRVSRQQAWTHET
;
A
#
# COMPACT_ATOMS: atom_id res chain seq x y z
N GLY A 1 -18.79 -1.60 20.05
CA GLY A 1 -17.58 -1.85 20.87
C GLY A 1 -16.80 -3.07 20.42
N ARG A 2 -17.45 -4.21 20.20
CA ARG A 2 -16.83 -5.50 19.85
C ARG A 2 -17.00 -5.87 18.37
N ASP A 3 -18.19 -5.64 17.80
CA ASP A 3 -18.49 -5.98 16.39
C ASP A 3 -17.65 -5.17 15.38
N ARG A 4 -17.38 -3.89 15.70
CA ARG A 4 -16.51 -3.03 14.88
C ARG A 4 -15.07 -3.55 14.80
N ASN A 5 -14.57 -4.21 15.84
CA ASN A 5 -13.21 -4.76 15.84
C ASN A 5 -13.14 -6.04 15.01
N TRP A 6 -14.20 -6.87 15.02
CA TRP A 6 -14.29 -8.05 14.15
C TRP A 6 -14.41 -7.68 12.67
N LEU A 7 -15.16 -6.63 12.34
CA LEU A 7 -15.22 -6.11 10.97
C LEU A 7 -13.86 -5.63 10.47
N LEU A 8 -13.09 -4.93 11.31
CA LEU A 8 -11.74 -4.48 10.97
C LEU A 8 -10.77 -5.65 10.82
N ALA A 9 -10.83 -6.63 11.72
CA ALA A 9 -10.02 -7.84 11.63
C ALA A 9 -10.33 -8.62 10.34
N GLY A 10 -11.62 -8.77 10.00
CA GLY A 10 -12.05 -9.38 8.73
C GLY A 10 -11.55 -8.61 7.51
N TYR A 11 -11.60 -7.27 7.55
CA TYR A 11 -11.08 -6.42 6.49
C TYR A 11 -9.56 -6.56 6.31
N THR A 12 -8.80 -6.57 7.42
CA THR A 12 -7.35 -6.78 7.38
C THR A 12 -6.99 -8.18 6.89
N PHE A 13 -7.74 -9.21 7.28
CA PHE A 13 -7.56 -10.57 6.78
C PHE A 13 -7.84 -10.67 5.28
N PHE A 14 -8.88 -9.98 4.81
CA PHE A 14 -9.20 -9.90 3.39
C PHE A 14 -8.09 -9.22 2.59
N LEU A 15 -7.58 -8.08 3.07
CA LEU A 15 -6.40 -7.40 2.52
C LEU A 15 -5.17 -8.30 2.43
N PHE A 16 -4.88 -9.02 3.52
CA PHE A 16 -3.75 -9.96 3.57
C PHE A 16 -3.91 -11.12 2.58
N SER A 17 -5.12 -11.65 2.46
CA SER A 17 -5.44 -12.71 1.49
C SER A 17 -5.22 -12.22 0.06
N LEU A 18 -5.62 -10.98 -0.24
CA LEU A 18 -5.45 -10.37 -1.56
C LEU A 18 -3.98 -10.14 -1.92
N GLY A 19 -3.16 -9.68 -0.96
CA GLY A 19 -1.70 -9.58 -1.12
C GLY A 19 -1.01 -10.93 -1.30
N THR A 20 -1.52 -11.98 -0.63
CA THR A 20 -1.04 -13.35 -0.80
C THR A 20 -1.37 -13.90 -2.18
N ILE A 21 -2.59 -13.65 -2.68
CA ILE A 21 -3.01 -14.01 -4.04
C ILE A 21 -2.12 -13.31 -5.07
N PHE A 22 -1.89 -12.00 -4.91
CA PHE A 22 -0.98 -11.24 -5.78
C PHE A 22 0.40 -11.90 -5.87
N THR A 23 0.99 -12.21 -4.72
CA THR A 23 2.33 -12.83 -4.66
C THR A 23 2.32 -14.22 -5.29
N GLY A 24 1.30 -15.03 -5.01
CA GLY A 24 1.13 -16.37 -5.59
C GLY A 24 1.00 -16.35 -7.10
N LEU A 25 0.25 -15.38 -7.65
CA LEU A 25 0.11 -15.20 -9.10
C LEU A 25 1.43 -14.74 -9.75
N ASN A 26 2.20 -13.86 -9.11
CA ASN A 26 3.52 -13.47 -9.61
C ASN A 26 4.52 -14.63 -9.60
N ILE A 27 4.50 -15.47 -8.57
CA ILE A 27 5.32 -16.68 -8.52
C ILE A 27 4.90 -17.64 -9.64
N ASN A 28 3.59 -17.81 -9.87
CA ASN A 28 3.10 -18.67 -10.95
C ASN A 28 3.53 -18.17 -12.34
N ALA A 29 3.44 -16.86 -12.57
CA ALA A 29 3.93 -16.23 -13.79
C ALA A 29 5.44 -16.46 -13.97
N ALA A 30 6.24 -16.26 -12.92
CA ALA A 30 7.69 -16.53 -12.98
C ALA A 30 8.01 -18.01 -13.28
N VAL A 31 7.22 -18.95 -12.76
CA VAL A 31 7.37 -20.39 -13.07
C VAL A 31 7.00 -20.69 -14.52
N LEU A 32 5.96 -20.06 -15.06
CA LEU A 32 5.60 -20.20 -16.47
C LEU A 32 6.73 -19.70 -17.36
N ASP A 33 7.20 -18.48 -17.11
CA ASP A 33 8.25 -17.82 -17.91
C ASP A 33 9.59 -18.57 -17.84
N PHE A 34 10.09 -18.87 -16.64
CA PHE A 34 11.46 -19.37 -16.46
C PHE A 34 11.61 -20.89 -16.41
N ILE A 35 10.52 -21.63 -16.12
CA ILE A 35 10.58 -23.09 -15.97
C ILE A 35 9.84 -23.80 -17.09
N LYS A 36 8.54 -23.49 -17.30
CA LYS A 36 7.70 -24.24 -18.25
C LYS A 36 7.98 -23.87 -19.69
N ASP A 37 8.00 -22.57 -19.98
CA ASP A 37 8.12 -22.04 -21.34
C ASP A 37 9.51 -21.41 -21.58
N ARG A 38 10.54 -21.90 -20.87
CA ARG A 38 11.92 -21.39 -20.94
C ARG A 38 12.49 -21.34 -22.36
N ASN A 39 12.11 -22.31 -23.20
CA ASN A 39 12.61 -22.45 -24.57
C ASN A 39 11.70 -21.77 -25.61
N PHE A 40 10.77 -20.90 -25.18
CA PHE A 40 9.94 -20.14 -26.09
C PHE A 40 10.82 -19.33 -27.08
N PRO A 41 10.43 -19.19 -28.36
CA PRO A 41 11.19 -18.40 -29.33
C PRO A 41 11.36 -16.95 -28.85
N GLY A 42 12.60 -16.51 -28.62
CA GLY A 42 12.91 -15.21 -28.01
C GLY A 42 13.10 -15.23 -26.49
N GLY A 43 13.00 -16.39 -25.86
CA GLY A 43 13.25 -16.62 -24.43
C GLY A 43 12.07 -16.28 -23.50
N PRO A 44 12.28 -16.39 -22.18
CA PRO A 44 11.26 -16.12 -21.15
C PRO A 44 10.68 -14.71 -21.24
N GLU A 45 11.50 -13.72 -21.61
CA GLU A 45 11.07 -12.32 -21.73
C GLU A 45 10.08 -12.15 -22.89
N ALA A 46 10.35 -12.75 -24.05
CA ALA A 46 9.44 -12.73 -25.19
C ALA A 46 8.10 -13.39 -24.87
N TYR A 47 8.11 -14.49 -24.10
CA TYR A 47 6.88 -15.12 -23.62
C TYR A 47 6.11 -14.20 -22.67
N SER A 48 6.79 -13.58 -21.70
CA SER A 48 6.20 -12.64 -20.73
C SER A 48 5.51 -11.45 -21.42
N THR A 49 6.13 -10.91 -22.48
CA THR A 49 5.54 -9.79 -23.24
C THR A 49 4.26 -10.14 -24.01
N ILE A 50 4.01 -11.42 -24.28
CA ILE A 50 2.76 -11.88 -24.90
C ILE A 50 1.72 -12.18 -23.80
N VAL A 51 2.14 -12.88 -22.75
CA VAL A 51 1.26 -13.32 -21.66
C VAL A 51 0.75 -12.15 -20.82
N GLN A 52 1.49 -11.03 -20.74
CA GLN A 52 1.07 -9.84 -19.98
C GLN A 52 -0.32 -9.29 -20.37
N PHE A 53 -0.75 -9.48 -21.63
CA PHE A 53 -2.05 -9.03 -22.13
C PHE A 53 -3.16 -10.08 -22.00
N THR A 54 -2.82 -11.28 -21.53
CA THR A 54 -3.80 -12.35 -21.27
C THR A 54 -4.42 -12.19 -19.88
N PRO A 55 -5.56 -12.84 -19.60
CA PRO A 55 -6.14 -12.82 -18.26
C PRO A 55 -5.14 -13.25 -17.17
N VAL A 56 -4.21 -14.15 -17.49
CA VAL A 56 -3.17 -14.62 -16.56
C VAL A 56 -2.21 -13.50 -16.17
N GLY A 57 -1.82 -12.63 -17.11
CA GLY A 57 -0.95 -11.47 -16.87
C GLY A 57 -1.67 -10.26 -16.25
N ILE A 58 -2.95 -10.08 -16.55
CA ILE A 58 -3.74 -8.94 -16.04
C ILE A 58 -4.19 -9.16 -14.59
N THR A 59 -4.54 -10.40 -14.22
CA THR A 59 -5.08 -10.72 -12.87
C THR A 59 -4.17 -10.28 -11.70
N PRO A 60 -2.84 -10.50 -11.72
CA PRO A 60 -1.95 -9.99 -10.69
C PRO A 60 -2.03 -8.46 -10.55
N ASN A 61 -2.03 -7.72 -11.65
CA ASN A 61 -2.10 -6.25 -11.62
C ASN A 61 -3.42 -5.75 -11.00
N VAL A 62 -4.54 -6.42 -11.31
CA VAL A 62 -5.84 -6.12 -10.71
C VAL A 62 -5.82 -6.38 -9.20
N ALA A 63 -5.33 -7.54 -8.77
CA ALA A 63 -5.22 -7.87 -7.35
C ALA A 63 -4.32 -6.85 -6.61
N PHE A 64 -3.23 -6.44 -7.23
CA PHE A 64 -2.33 -5.43 -6.68
C PHE A 64 -3.01 -4.08 -6.46
N ILE A 65 -3.63 -3.52 -7.52
CA ILE A 65 -4.27 -2.21 -7.45
C ILE A 65 -5.45 -2.20 -6.46
N LEU A 66 -6.25 -3.27 -6.44
CA LEU A 66 -7.32 -3.44 -5.45
C LEU A 66 -6.77 -3.49 -4.03
N SER A 67 -5.67 -4.23 -3.79
CA SER A 67 -5.03 -4.28 -2.47
C SER A 67 -4.60 -2.90 -2.00
N ASN A 68 -3.99 -2.11 -2.89
CA ASN A 68 -3.53 -0.76 -2.57
C ASN A 68 -4.67 0.20 -2.28
N TRP A 69 -5.74 0.19 -3.09
CA TRP A 69 -6.92 1.01 -2.82
C TRP A 69 -7.56 0.68 -1.48
N LEU A 70 -7.68 -0.61 -1.16
CA LEU A 70 -8.21 -1.05 0.13
C LEU A 70 -7.27 -0.65 1.30
N ALA A 71 -5.95 -0.73 1.12
CA ALA A 71 -4.99 -0.31 2.13
C ALA A 71 -5.07 1.22 2.37
N ASP A 72 -5.13 2.01 1.31
CA ASP A 72 -5.26 3.48 1.37
C ASP A 72 -6.60 3.88 2.02
N ALA A 73 -7.69 3.20 1.65
CA ALA A 73 -9.01 3.40 2.27
C ALA A 73 -9.01 3.08 3.76
N LEU A 74 -8.29 2.03 4.20
CA LEU A 74 -8.13 1.70 5.61
C LEU A 74 -7.38 2.80 6.36
N MET A 75 -6.30 3.34 5.79
CA MET A 75 -5.57 4.46 6.40
C MET A 75 -6.44 5.73 6.50
N MET A 76 -7.23 6.04 5.46
CA MET A 76 -8.18 7.16 5.51
C MET A 76 -9.23 6.96 6.61
N TRP A 77 -9.82 5.76 6.71
CA TRP A 77 -10.78 5.43 7.77
C TRP A 77 -10.15 5.59 9.15
N ARG A 78 -8.91 5.14 9.34
CA ARG A 78 -8.18 5.32 10.61
C ARG A 78 -7.93 6.78 10.94
N CYS A 79 -7.50 7.57 9.97
CA CYS A 79 -7.33 9.01 10.14
C CYS A 79 -8.66 9.66 10.58
N LYS A 80 -9.77 9.28 9.96
CA LYS A 80 -11.11 9.75 10.35
C LYS A 80 -11.43 9.47 11.82
N VAL A 81 -11.19 8.24 12.26
CA VAL A 81 -11.51 7.81 13.64
C VAL A 81 -10.66 8.56 14.67
N ILE A 82 -9.39 8.84 14.34
CA ILE A 82 -8.45 9.55 15.24
C ILE A 82 -8.79 11.05 15.37
N TRP A 83 -9.39 11.63 14.33
CA TRP A 83 -9.85 13.02 14.33
C TRP A 83 -11.31 13.18 14.81
N ASP A 84 -11.80 12.25 15.62
CA ASP A 84 -13.17 12.26 16.18
C ASP A 84 -14.27 12.38 15.11
N GLY A 85 -14.02 11.90 13.89
CA GLY A 85 -14.98 11.96 12.79
C GLY A 85 -15.00 13.27 11.99
N ASN A 86 -14.03 14.17 12.20
CA ASN A 86 -13.97 15.43 11.46
C ASN A 86 -13.62 15.22 9.97
N TRP A 87 -14.64 15.31 9.10
CA TRP A 87 -14.52 15.06 7.66
C TRP A 87 -13.71 16.12 6.90
N TRP A 88 -13.62 17.35 7.41
CA TRP A 88 -12.95 18.46 6.72
C TRP A 88 -11.47 18.16 6.42
N ILE A 89 -10.83 17.39 7.30
CA ILE A 89 -9.41 17.02 7.20
C ILE A 89 -9.16 15.97 6.12
N LEU A 90 -10.21 15.22 5.76
CA LEU A 90 -10.16 14.19 4.72
C LEU A 90 -10.45 14.73 3.33
N ILE A 91 -10.79 16.01 3.16
CA ILE A 91 -11.05 16.59 1.84
C ILE A 91 -9.79 16.47 0.98
N PHE A 92 -8.64 16.92 1.49
CA PHE A 92 -7.39 16.89 0.74
C PHE A 92 -6.91 15.45 0.45
N PRO A 93 -6.77 14.54 1.43
CA PRO A 93 -6.47 13.13 1.16
C PRO A 93 -7.52 12.43 0.28
N GLY A 94 -8.79 12.82 0.37
CA GLY A 94 -9.87 12.27 -0.44
C GLY A 94 -9.76 12.64 -1.91
N ILE A 95 -9.36 13.87 -2.23
CA ILE A 95 -9.07 14.28 -3.62
C ILE A 95 -7.88 13.48 -4.15
N MET A 96 -6.81 13.32 -3.35
CA MET A 96 -5.66 12.49 -3.74
C MET A 96 -6.07 11.03 -3.98
N TYR A 97 -6.94 10.48 -3.14
CA TYR A 97 -7.45 9.11 -3.28
C TYR A 97 -8.27 8.94 -4.56
N LEU A 98 -9.15 9.89 -4.87
CA LEU A 98 -9.89 9.85 -6.14
C LEU A 98 -8.94 9.95 -7.34
N GLY A 99 -7.88 10.76 -7.23
CA GLY A 99 -6.80 10.82 -8.22
C GLY A 99 -6.10 9.46 -8.40
N SER A 100 -5.74 8.78 -7.31
CA SER A 100 -5.09 7.47 -7.40
C SER A 100 -6.02 6.39 -7.96
N VAL A 101 -7.31 6.41 -7.61
CA VAL A 101 -8.31 5.50 -8.20
C VAL A 101 -8.44 5.74 -9.70
N SER A 102 -8.56 7.00 -10.12
CA SER A 102 -8.67 7.36 -11.53
C SER A 102 -7.46 6.87 -12.34
N MET A 103 -6.25 7.15 -11.85
CA MET A 103 -5.01 6.73 -12.51
C MET A 103 -4.81 5.21 -12.48
N GLY A 104 -5.22 4.53 -11.41
CA GLY A 104 -5.18 3.07 -11.31
C GLY A 104 -6.14 2.40 -12.31
N ILE A 105 -7.35 2.93 -12.50
CA ILE A 105 -8.29 2.45 -13.53
C ILE A 105 -7.67 2.61 -14.93
N MET A 106 -7.07 3.77 -15.22
CA MET A 106 -6.40 4.01 -16.50
C MET A 106 -5.22 3.05 -16.72
N THR A 107 -4.44 2.76 -15.68
CA THR A 107 -3.34 1.80 -15.72
C THR A 107 -3.84 0.38 -16.01
N LEU A 108 -4.93 -0.05 -15.37
CA LEU A 108 -5.55 -1.35 -15.65
C LEU A 108 -6.10 -1.42 -17.07
N PHE A 109 -6.76 -0.35 -17.53
CA PHE A 109 -7.27 -0.28 -18.89
C PHE A 109 -6.16 -0.38 -19.93
N GLN A 110 -5.04 0.31 -19.69
CA GLN A 110 -3.84 0.23 -20.52
C GLN A 110 -3.27 -1.20 -20.54
N SER A 111 -3.31 -1.91 -19.41
CA SER A 111 -2.86 -3.30 -19.29
C SER A 111 -3.64 -4.29 -20.17
N THR A 112 -4.84 -3.93 -20.62
CA THR A 112 -5.68 -4.77 -21.49
C THR A 112 -5.44 -4.56 -22.99
N ARG A 113 -4.64 -3.55 -23.37
CA ARG A 113 -4.43 -3.18 -24.77
C ARG A 113 -3.05 -3.65 -25.26
N PRO A 114 -2.98 -4.51 -26.29
CA PRO A 114 -1.71 -4.99 -26.85
C PRO A 114 -0.82 -3.86 -27.41
N ASP A 115 -1.45 -2.80 -27.92
CA ASP A 115 -0.78 -1.63 -28.51
C ASP A 115 -0.25 -0.66 -27.44
N ALA A 116 -0.65 -0.83 -26.18
CA ALA A 116 -0.28 0.05 -25.08
C ALA A 116 0.82 -0.61 -24.26
N HIS A 117 2.06 -0.27 -24.56
CA HIS A 117 3.20 -0.77 -23.81
C HIS A 117 3.29 -0.07 -22.45
N LEU A 118 2.79 -0.73 -21.40
CA LEU A 118 2.96 -0.28 -20.00
C LEU A 118 4.41 0.00 -19.60
N TRP A 119 5.37 -0.61 -20.33
CA TRP A 119 6.78 -0.69 -19.96
C TRP A 119 7.73 -0.03 -20.98
N LEU A 120 7.25 0.38 -22.15
CA LEU A 120 8.05 1.10 -23.16
C LEU A 120 7.49 2.51 -23.43
N SER A 121 8.42 3.45 -23.58
CA SER A 121 8.34 4.91 -23.55
C SER A 121 7.45 5.61 -24.60
N LEU A 122 6.59 4.89 -25.31
CA LEU A 122 5.82 5.44 -26.44
C LEU A 122 4.39 5.87 -26.07
N ASP A 123 3.89 5.47 -24.90
CA ASP A 123 2.52 5.74 -24.46
C ASP A 123 2.47 6.50 -23.12
N VAL A 124 1.37 7.22 -22.87
CA VAL A 124 1.18 7.95 -21.60
C VAL A 124 1.20 6.95 -20.44
N ASN A 125 2.26 6.99 -19.63
CA ASN A 125 2.43 6.07 -18.50
C ASN A 125 1.61 6.55 -17.29
N PHE A 126 0.43 5.98 -17.10
CA PHE A 126 -0.46 6.29 -15.96
C PHE A 126 -0.05 5.64 -14.65
N ALA A 127 0.87 4.66 -14.68
CA ALA A 127 1.35 3.99 -13.48
C ALA A 127 2.24 4.93 -12.64
N LEU A 128 3.11 5.72 -13.28
CA LEU A 128 4.00 6.65 -12.58
C LEU A 128 3.25 7.70 -11.72
N PRO A 129 2.23 8.42 -12.25
CA PRO A 129 1.42 9.30 -11.42
C PRO A 129 0.57 8.53 -10.39
N TYR A 130 0.09 7.31 -10.70
CA TYR A 130 -0.61 6.48 -9.71
C TYR A 130 0.24 6.19 -8.47
N PHE A 131 1.45 5.66 -8.66
CA PHE A 131 2.37 5.36 -7.55
C PHE A 131 2.84 6.61 -6.79
N SER A 132 3.03 7.71 -7.51
CA SER A 132 3.40 9.00 -6.92
C SER A 132 2.27 9.57 -6.04
N ILE A 133 1.02 9.51 -6.51
CA ILE A 133 -0.13 9.99 -5.74
C ILE A 133 -0.39 9.08 -4.53
N SER A 134 -0.32 7.76 -4.67
CA SER A 134 -0.53 6.83 -3.55
C SER A 134 0.56 6.99 -2.47
N SER A 135 1.83 7.15 -2.87
CA SER A 135 2.92 7.44 -1.92
C SER A 135 2.74 8.78 -1.20
N ALA A 136 2.39 9.84 -1.93
CA ALA A 136 2.10 11.14 -1.33
C ALA A 136 0.89 11.07 -0.38
N LEU A 137 -0.16 10.32 -0.73
CA LEU A 137 -1.33 10.10 0.12
C LEU A 137 -0.95 9.38 1.42
N ASN A 138 -0.12 8.34 1.35
CA ASN A 138 0.35 7.60 2.52
C ASN A 138 1.13 8.51 3.50
N ILE A 139 2.05 9.32 2.97
CA ILE A 139 2.82 10.30 3.76
C ILE A 139 1.88 11.34 4.38
N THR A 140 0.95 11.89 3.60
CA THR A 140 -0.02 12.89 4.08
C THR A 140 -0.88 12.35 5.22
N LEU A 141 -1.43 11.14 5.07
CA LEU A 141 -2.24 10.50 6.12
C LEU A 141 -1.42 10.23 7.37
N THR A 142 -0.18 9.78 7.22
CA THR A 142 0.71 9.52 8.37
C THR A 142 1.00 10.81 9.15
N ILE A 143 1.32 11.90 8.45
CA ILE A 143 1.54 13.21 9.08
C ILE A 143 0.28 13.66 9.83
N LEU A 144 -0.90 13.56 9.21
CA LEU A 144 -2.16 13.94 9.85
C LEU A 144 -2.44 13.14 11.12
N ILE A 145 -2.14 11.84 11.12
CA ILE A 145 -2.28 10.99 12.31
C ILE A 145 -1.30 11.42 13.40
N ILE A 146 -0.03 11.63 13.06
CA ILE A 146 1.01 12.03 14.01
C ILE A 146 0.70 13.40 14.64
N VAL A 147 0.30 14.38 13.83
CA VAL A 147 -0.05 15.73 14.30
C VAL A 147 -1.18 15.66 15.33
N ARG A 148 -2.26 14.91 15.03
CA ARG A 148 -3.38 14.74 15.97
C ARG A 148 -2.95 14.04 17.25
N LEU A 149 -2.08 13.03 17.13
CA LEU A 149 -1.57 12.28 18.27
C LEU A 149 -0.73 13.18 19.21
N ILE A 150 0.13 14.04 18.64
CA ILE A 150 0.90 15.03 19.39
C ILE A 150 -0.01 16.08 20.02
N MET A 151 -1.04 16.56 19.31
CA MET A 151 -2.02 17.51 19.85
C MET A 151 -2.72 16.94 21.09
N HIS A 152 -3.24 15.71 21.00
CA HIS A 152 -3.82 15.02 22.16
C HIS A 152 -2.80 14.87 23.29
N GLN A 153 -1.58 14.41 22.98
CA GLN A 153 -0.54 14.27 23.99
C GLN A 153 -0.23 15.60 24.71
N ARG A 154 -0.19 16.72 23.99
CA ARG A 154 0.06 18.06 24.56
C ARG A 154 -1.11 18.51 25.44
N SER A 155 -2.35 18.35 25.00
CA SER A 155 -3.54 18.70 25.79
C SER A 155 -3.63 17.91 27.08
N PHE A 156 -3.22 16.65 27.07
CA PHE A 156 -3.27 15.76 28.23
C PHE A 156 -1.97 15.74 29.05
N ARG A 157 -0.92 16.45 28.64
CA ARG A 157 0.41 16.38 29.29
C ARG A 157 0.42 16.81 30.76
N LEU A 158 -0.55 17.62 31.18
CA LEU A 158 -0.72 18.05 32.58
C LEU A 158 -1.39 16.98 33.45
N VAL A 159 -2.09 16.01 32.84
CA VAL A 159 -2.89 14.97 33.52
C VAL A 159 -2.28 13.58 33.34
N LEU A 160 -1.67 13.31 32.19
CA LEU A 160 -1.01 12.05 31.86
C LEU A 160 0.42 12.06 32.39
N GLY A 161 0.67 11.25 33.42
CA GLY A 161 2.02 11.01 33.95
C GLY A 161 3.01 10.54 32.87
N ARG A 162 4.31 10.57 33.19
CA ARG A 162 5.43 10.26 32.27
C ARG A 162 5.26 8.95 31.47
N ARG A 163 4.59 7.93 32.03
CA ARG A 163 4.37 6.62 31.40
C ARG A 163 3.46 6.68 30.17
N SER A 164 2.38 7.46 30.20
CA SER A 164 1.48 7.59 29.05
C SER A 164 2.11 8.43 27.93
N ALA A 165 2.91 9.44 28.27
CA ALA A 165 3.65 10.21 27.27
C ALA A 165 4.67 9.35 26.49
N ALA A 166 5.34 8.40 27.16
CA ALA A 166 6.23 7.46 26.50
C ALA A 166 5.49 6.52 25.54
N GLN A 167 4.29 6.05 25.90
CA GLN A 167 3.45 5.21 25.04
C GLN A 167 3.05 5.91 23.73
N TYR A 168 2.70 7.20 23.79
CA TYR A 168 2.40 7.98 22.58
C TYR A 168 3.63 8.16 21.69
N ALA A 169 4.79 8.45 22.27
CA ALA A 169 6.04 8.59 21.52
C ALA A 169 6.40 7.29 20.79
N ASP A 170 6.26 6.15 21.46
CA ASP A 170 6.46 4.81 20.87
C ASP A 170 5.54 4.54 19.66
N ILE A 171 4.27 4.92 19.76
CA ILE A 171 3.30 4.78 18.66
C ILE A 171 3.67 5.70 17.49
N ILE A 172 4.07 6.94 17.78
CA ILE A 172 4.51 7.90 16.75
C ILE A 172 5.74 7.37 16.01
N THR A 173 6.77 6.92 16.73
CA THR A 173 8.00 6.37 16.14
C THR A 173 7.68 5.19 15.23
N MET A 174 6.80 4.30 15.66
CA MET A 174 6.37 3.16 14.85
C MET A 174 5.65 3.58 13.55
N LEU A 175 4.77 4.58 13.63
CA LEU A 175 4.08 5.11 12.45
C LEU A 175 5.10 5.70 11.47
N ILE A 176 6.08 6.46 11.97
CA ILE A 176 7.15 7.03 11.17
C ILE A 176 7.97 5.92 10.51
N GLU A 177 8.44 4.94 11.26
CA GLU A 177 9.23 3.81 10.75
C GLU A 177 8.48 3.06 9.63
N SER A 178 7.21 2.71 9.85
CA SER A 178 6.41 2.00 8.83
C SER A 178 6.17 2.84 7.58
N SER A 179 5.86 4.14 7.72
CA SER A 179 5.67 5.05 6.59
C SER A 179 6.98 5.30 5.82
N ALA A 180 8.12 5.35 6.52
CA ALA A 180 9.42 5.54 5.91
C ALA A 180 9.81 4.33 5.06
N VAL A 181 9.54 3.10 5.54
CA VAL A 181 9.77 1.87 4.78
C VAL A 181 8.95 1.87 3.48
N TYR A 182 7.67 2.26 3.54
CA TYR A 182 6.83 2.36 2.35
C TYR A 182 7.30 3.48 1.40
N ALA A 183 7.63 4.66 1.93
CA ALA A 183 8.11 5.79 1.13
C ALA A 183 9.43 5.46 0.43
N ILE A 184 10.41 4.87 1.12
CA ILE A 184 11.69 4.45 0.55
C ILE A 184 11.46 3.41 -0.56
N SER A 185 10.61 2.42 -0.30
CA SER A 185 10.26 1.40 -1.31
C SER A 185 9.59 2.04 -2.54
N SER A 186 8.74 3.04 -2.33
CA SER A 186 8.12 3.83 -3.39
C SER A 186 9.12 4.63 -4.20
N PHE A 187 10.09 5.29 -3.56
CA PHE A 187 11.14 6.02 -4.28
C PHE A 187 12.05 5.09 -5.08
N LEU A 188 12.44 3.94 -4.52
CA LEU A 188 13.25 2.93 -5.20
C LEU A 188 12.52 2.28 -6.39
N PHE A 189 11.18 2.29 -6.38
CA PHE A 189 10.38 1.88 -7.53
C PHE A 189 10.26 3.01 -8.57
N ILE A 190 9.81 4.20 -8.15
CA ILE A 190 9.48 5.32 -9.06
C ILE A 190 10.71 5.81 -9.83
N GLY A 191 11.90 5.86 -9.21
CA GLY A 191 13.13 6.33 -9.85
C GLY A 191 13.53 5.51 -11.08
N PRO A 192 13.82 4.20 -10.93
CA PRO A 192 14.10 3.32 -12.06
C PRO A 192 12.95 3.22 -13.06
N PHE A 193 11.70 3.26 -12.58
CA PHE A 193 10.52 3.18 -13.43
C PHE A 193 10.39 4.40 -14.36
N GLY A 194 10.63 5.60 -13.84
CA GLY A 194 10.66 6.83 -14.64
C GLY A 194 11.82 6.88 -15.64
N GLY A 195 12.91 6.16 -15.37
CA GLY A 195 14.04 5.98 -16.28
C GLY A 195 13.84 4.88 -17.33
N GLY A 196 12.69 4.19 -17.35
CA GLY A 196 12.44 3.06 -18.26
C GLY A 196 13.31 1.84 -17.98
N ASN A 197 13.82 1.69 -16.75
CA ASN A 197 14.72 0.61 -16.38
C ASN A 197 13.95 -0.56 -15.74
N SER A 198 14.15 -1.77 -16.25
CA SER A 198 13.56 -3.01 -15.75
C SER A 198 13.88 -3.33 -14.29
N VAL A 199 14.89 -2.67 -13.70
CA VAL A 199 15.18 -2.72 -12.25
C VAL A 199 13.96 -2.34 -11.40
N ALA A 200 13.05 -1.51 -11.91
CA ALA A 200 11.80 -1.16 -11.21
C ALA A 200 10.95 -2.40 -10.86
N LEU A 201 10.96 -3.43 -11.70
CA LEU A 201 10.17 -4.65 -11.51
C LEU A 201 10.60 -5.43 -10.26
N VAL A 202 11.86 -5.29 -9.84
CA VAL A 202 12.38 -5.92 -8.61
C VAL A 202 11.80 -5.28 -7.36
N PHE A 203 11.50 -3.98 -7.40
CA PHE A 203 11.01 -3.22 -6.25
C PHE A 203 9.48 -3.25 -6.10
N LEU A 204 8.75 -3.58 -7.16
CA LEU A 204 7.28 -3.63 -7.14
C LEU A 204 6.70 -4.64 -6.11
N PRO A 205 7.22 -5.88 -5.99
CA PRO A 205 6.78 -6.79 -4.94
C PRO A 205 7.06 -6.26 -3.53
N ILE A 206 8.22 -5.61 -3.33
CA ILE A 206 8.61 -5.03 -2.03
C ILE A 206 7.62 -3.92 -1.64
N LEU A 207 7.29 -3.05 -2.59
CA LEU A 207 6.29 -1.99 -2.40
C LEU A 207 4.93 -2.56 -2.01
N SER A 208 4.48 -3.62 -2.70
CA SER A 208 3.20 -4.28 -2.40
C SER A 208 3.12 -4.82 -0.97
N GLN A 209 4.20 -5.46 -0.51
CA GLN A 209 4.24 -6.10 0.79
C GLN A 209 4.32 -5.07 1.92
N THR A 210 5.11 -4.02 1.73
CA THR A 210 5.26 -2.96 2.75
C THR A 210 3.95 -2.22 3.01
N GLN A 211 3.11 -2.02 2.00
CA GLN A 211 1.79 -1.40 2.14
C GLN A 211 0.81 -2.25 2.97
N VAL A 212 0.90 -3.59 2.88
CA VAL A 212 0.07 -4.53 3.66
C VAL A 212 0.62 -4.73 5.08
N ILE A 213 1.94 -4.71 5.26
CA ILE A 213 2.59 -4.94 6.56
C ILE A 213 2.36 -3.76 7.53
N ALA A 214 2.32 -2.52 7.03
CA ALA A 214 2.12 -1.34 7.86
C ALA A 214 0.86 -1.41 8.78
N PRO A 215 -0.35 -1.70 8.28
CA PRO A 215 -1.52 -1.85 9.15
C PRO A 215 -1.42 -3.05 10.11
N LEU A 216 -0.81 -4.16 9.70
CA LEU A 216 -0.62 -5.35 10.54
C LEU A 216 0.30 -5.07 11.74
N LEU A 217 1.42 -4.38 11.51
CA LEU A 217 2.33 -3.99 12.57
C LEU A 217 1.60 -3.16 13.62
N ILE A 218 0.81 -2.18 13.17
CA ILE A 218 0.10 -1.29 14.10
C ILE A 218 -0.94 -2.06 14.93
N ILE A 219 -1.72 -2.95 14.31
CA ILE A 219 -2.69 -3.80 15.01
C ILE A 219 -1.98 -4.71 16.04
N SER A 220 -0.85 -5.32 15.66
CA SER A 220 -0.08 -6.20 16.54
C SER A 220 0.46 -5.49 17.78
N ARG A 221 0.73 -4.18 17.69
CA ARG A 221 1.19 -3.40 18.86
C ARG A 221 0.04 -2.97 19.75
N VAL A 222 -1.11 -2.60 19.17
CA VAL A 222 -2.32 -2.28 19.95
C VAL A 222 -2.76 -3.48 20.77
N SER A 223 -2.71 -4.70 20.20
CA SER A 223 -3.04 -5.92 20.94
C SER A 223 -2.05 -6.21 22.07
N ARG A 224 -0.74 -6.04 21.85
CA ARG A 224 0.30 -6.20 22.89
C ARG A 224 0.15 -5.19 24.03
N GLN A 225 -0.25 -3.95 23.72
CA GLN A 225 -0.49 -2.92 24.74
C GLN A 225 -1.71 -3.24 25.60
N GLN A 226 -2.79 -3.76 25.00
CA GLN A 226 -3.99 -4.18 25.73
C GLN A 226 -3.73 -5.41 26.61
N ALA A 227 -2.90 -6.36 26.15
CA ALA A 227 -2.51 -7.53 26.92
C ALA A 227 -1.71 -7.16 28.19
N TRP A 228 -0.77 -6.21 28.09
CA TRP A 228 0.00 -5.74 29.26
C TRP A 228 -0.92 -5.13 30.33
N THR A 229 -1.90 -4.31 29.93
CA THR A 229 -2.86 -3.70 30.89
C THR A 229 -3.80 -4.70 31.56
N HIS A 230 -3.90 -5.95 31.06
CA HIS A 230 -4.70 -7.00 31.69
C HIS A 230 -3.91 -7.88 32.66
N GLU A 231 -2.57 -7.86 32.61
CA GLU A 231 -1.68 -8.62 33.52
C GLU A 231 -1.16 -7.81 34.71
N THR A 232 -1.59 -6.55 34.87
CA THR A 232 -1.29 -5.68 36.02
C THR A 232 -2.57 -5.19 36.68
#